data_AF-A0A653CZE1-F1
#
_entry.id   AF-A0A653CZE1-F1
#
_cell.length_a   1.000
_cell.length_b   1.000
_cell.length_c   1.000
_cell.angle_alpha   90.00
_cell.angle_beta   90.00
_cell.angle_gamma   90.00
#
_symmetry.space_group_name_H-M   'P 1'
#
loop_
_entity.id
_entity.type
_entity.pdbx_description
1 polymer ?
#
loop_
_entity_poly.entity_id
_entity_poly.type
_entity_poly.pdbx_seq_one_letter_code
_entity_poly.pdbx_strand_id
1 'polypeptide(L)'
;MIRHPEISGNRILTRCIYCNKTFKGKSGLDDHIVKRHPDFIASVSRKIHECTQCTYKTTYGRCIREHLMIKHPEISVIVFLVDVSTVIRRLKVNKDWMIT
;
A
#
# COMPACT_ATOMS: atom_id res chain seq x y z
N MET A 1 25.49 16.03 22.33
CA MET A 1 25.09 14.66 21.95
C MET A 1 23.81 14.31 22.66
N ILE A 2 22.66 14.44 21.99
CA ILE A 2 21.37 14.08 22.56
C ILE A 2 21.28 12.56 22.51
N ARG A 3 21.41 11.92 23.68
CA ARG A 3 21.16 10.48 23.82
C ARG A 3 19.65 10.30 23.65
N HIS A 4 19.21 9.90 22.46
CA HIS A 4 17.85 9.40 22.30
C HIS A 4 17.72 8.18 23.22
N PRO A 5 16.77 8.17 24.16
CA PRO A 5 16.56 7.02 25.02
C PRO A 5 16.32 5.80 24.14
N GLU A 6 17.04 4.72 24.42
CA GLU A 6 16.79 3.40 23.85
C GLU A 6 15.43 2.94 24.38
N ILE A 7 14.36 3.45 23.77
CA ILE A 7 13.02 2.91 23.95
C ILE A 7 13.11 1.52 23.31
N SER A 8 13.42 0.52 24.14
CA SER A 8 13.10 -0.89 23.87
C SER A 8 11.58 -1.00 23.84
N GLY A 9 11.00 -0.39 22.81
CA GLY A 9 9.60 -0.45 22.52
C GLY A 9 9.36 -1.86 22.06
N ASN A 10 8.51 -2.56 22.80
CA ASN A 10 7.92 -3.83 22.42
C ASN A 10 7.13 -3.59 21.12
N ARG A 11 7.84 -3.43 19.99
CA ARG A 11 7.27 -3.16 18.68
C ARG A 11 6.58 -4.46 18.29
N ILE A 12 5.27 -4.52 18.50
CA ILE A 12 4.45 -5.65 18.14
C ILE A 12 4.67 -5.91 16.66
N LEU A 13 5.47 -6.94 16.37
CA LEU A 13 5.74 -7.37 15.02
C LEU A 13 4.48 -8.07 14.51
N THR A 14 3.95 -7.61 13.39
CA THR A 14 2.80 -8.23 12.74
C THR A 14 3.30 -9.19 11.67
N ARG A 15 2.78 -10.41 11.68
CA ARG A 15 3.22 -11.52 10.81
C ARG A 15 2.21 -11.75 9.70
N CYS A 16 2.69 -11.97 8.48
CA CYS A 16 1.85 -12.37 7.36
C CYS A 16 1.39 -13.80 7.56
N ILE A 17 0.08 -14.04 7.51
CA ILE A 17 -0.50 -15.38 7.67
C ILE A 17 -0.27 -16.27 6.44
N TYR A 18 -0.01 -15.68 5.27
CA TYR A 18 0.14 -16.41 4.01
C TYR A 18 1.59 -16.83 3.72
N CYS A 19 2.59 -16.13 4.26
CA CYS A 19 4.01 -16.46 4.03
C CYS A 19 4.93 -16.28 5.25
N ASN A 20 4.36 -16.06 6.44
CA ASN A 20 5.07 -15.97 7.71
C ASN A 20 6.08 -14.81 7.86
N LYS A 21 6.20 -13.91 6.87
CA LYS A 21 7.09 -12.74 6.96
C LYS A 21 6.63 -11.78 8.06
N THR A 22 7.58 -11.24 8.82
CA THR A 22 7.33 -10.31 9.91
C THR A 22 7.56 -8.86 9.48
N PHE A 23 6.73 -7.96 9.99
CA PHE A 23 6.75 -6.55 9.66
C PHE A 23 6.69 -5.71 10.93
N LYS A 24 7.31 -4.53 10.89
CA LYS A 24 7.34 -3.56 12.00
C LYS A 24 5.96 -2.96 12.34
N GLY A 25 4.94 -3.24 11.53
CA GLY A 25 3.56 -2.84 11.79
C GLY A 25 2.63 -3.15 10.62
N LYS A 26 1.33 -2.99 10.87
CA LYS A 26 0.24 -3.31 9.94
C LYS A 26 0.40 -2.63 8.57
N SER A 27 0.91 -1.41 8.52
CA SER A 27 1.21 -0.70 7.27
C SER A 27 2.05 -1.51 6.28
N GLY A 28 3.14 -2.10 6.78
CA GLY A 28 4.08 -2.85 5.96
C GLY A 28 3.50 -4.21 5.58
N LEU A 29 2.75 -4.83 6.49
CA LEU A 29 2.06 -6.08 6.23
C LEU A 29 0.98 -5.91 5.15
N ASP A 30 0.15 -4.88 5.25
CA ASP A 30 -0.91 -4.58 4.29
C ASP A 30 -0.33 -4.36 2.88
N ASP A 31 0.72 -3.52 2.73
CA ASP A 31 1.39 -3.31 1.44
C ASP A 31 2.03 -4.59 0.90
N HIS A 32 2.58 -5.41 1.79
CA HIS A 32 3.13 -6.70 1.43
C HIS A 32 2.06 -7.65 0.87
N ILE A 33 0.89 -7.73 1.51
CA ILE A 33 -0.24 -8.54 1.02
C ILE A 33 -0.65 -8.05 -0.37
N VAL A 34 -0.83 -6.74 -0.57
CA VAL A 34 -1.18 -6.18 -1.88
C VAL A 34 -0.18 -6.57 -2.98
N LYS A 35 1.12 -6.60 -2.67
CA LYS A 35 2.18 -6.85 -3.67
C LYS A 35 2.51 -8.32 -3.89
N ARG A 36 2.31 -9.18 -2.91
CA ARG A 36 2.78 -10.59 -2.92
C ARG A 36 1.67 -11.61 -2.81
N HIS A 37 0.49 -11.18 -2.36
CA HIS A 37 -0.68 -12.01 -2.11
C HIS A 37 -1.91 -11.32 -2.74
N PRO A 38 -1.92 -11.11 -4.07
CA PRO A 38 -2.97 -10.34 -4.75
C PRO A 38 -4.37 -10.95 -4.55
N ASP A 39 -4.46 -12.27 -4.42
CA ASP A 39 -5.73 -12.98 -4.16
C ASP A 39 -6.32 -12.66 -2.78
N PHE A 40 -5.50 -12.15 -1.87
CA PHE A 40 -5.86 -11.85 -0.49
C PHE A 40 -5.98 -10.35 -0.20
N ILE A 41 -6.03 -9.53 -1.26
CA ILE A 41 -6.18 -8.07 -1.18
C ILE A 41 -7.42 -7.66 -0.36
N ALA A 42 -8.50 -8.44 -0.39
CA ALA A 42 -9.71 -8.18 0.39
C ALA A 42 -9.47 -8.12 1.92
N SER A 43 -8.42 -8.77 2.43
CA SER A 43 -8.03 -8.72 3.85
C SER A 43 -7.36 -7.41 4.27
N VAL A 44 -7.02 -6.55 3.31
CA VAL A 44 -6.34 -5.28 3.56
C VAL A 44 -7.37 -4.19 3.85
N SER A 45 -7.34 -3.66 5.08
CA SER A 45 -8.25 -2.58 5.48
C SER A 45 -7.83 -1.20 4.97
N ARG A 46 -6.57 -1.06 4.54
CA ARG A 46 -6.04 0.22 4.04
C ARG A 46 -6.53 0.49 2.63
N LYS A 47 -6.56 1.78 2.30
CA LYS A 47 -6.79 2.22 0.94
C LYS A 47 -5.69 1.68 0.02
N ILE A 48 -6.11 1.09 -1.09
CA ILE A 48 -5.23 0.57 -2.12
C ILE A 48 -5.25 1.53 -3.30
N HIS A 49 -4.05 1.83 -3.78
CA HIS A 49 -3.80 2.61 -4.98
C HIS A 49 -3.38 1.66 -6.09
N GLU A 50 -4.17 1.63 -7.16
CA GLU A 50 -3.91 0.84 -8.35
C GLU A 50 -3.51 1.74 -9.51
N CYS A 51 -2.44 1.35 -10.21
CA CYS A 51 -2.05 1.96 -11.47
C CYS A 51 -3.07 1.62 -12.56
N THR A 52 -3.50 2.60 -13.36
CA THR A 52 -4.41 2.33 -14.49
C THR A 52 -3.71 1.72 -15.70
N GLN A 53 -2.38 1.77 -15.74
CA GLN A 53 -1.59 1.35 -16.91
C GLN A 53 -0.97 -0.02 -16.80
N CYS A 54 -0.85 -0.54 -15.58
CA CYS A 54 -0.26 -1.85 -15.33
C CYS A 54 -0.85 -2.46 -14.05
N THR A 55 -0.43 -3.68 -13.73
CA THR A 55 -0.94 -4.44 -12.58
C THR A 55 -0.38 -3.96 -11.23
N TYR A 56 0.41 -2.88 -11.19
CA TYR A 56 1.02 -2.39 -9.96
C TYR A 56 -0.01 -1.84 -8.98
N LYS A 57 0.06 -2.34 -7.73
CA LYS A 57 -0.80 -1.95 -6.62
C LYS A 57 0.04 -1.71 -5.37
N THR A 58 -0.36 -0.73 -4.55
CA THR A 58 0.29 -0.42 -3.28
C THR A 58 -0.67 0.25 -2.31
N THR A 59 -0.41 0.16 -1.02
CA THR A 59 -1.15 0.97 -0.02
C THR A 59 -0.55 2.35 0.20
N TYR A 60 0.60 2.66 -0.42
CA TYR A 60 1.31 3.93 -0.20
C TYR A 60 1.17 4.88 -1.40
N GLY A 61 0.55 6.04 -1.17
CA GLY A 61 0.40 7.09 -2.19
C GLY A 61 1.74 7.59 -2.77
N ARG A 62 2.80 7.66 -1.96
CA ARG A 62 4.14 8.02 -2.45
C ARG A 62 4.66 6.99 -3.46
N CYS A 63 4.49 5.70 -3.18
CA CYS A 63 5.02 4.63 -4.02
C CYS A 63 4.32 4.57 -5.38
N ILE A 64 3.00 4.79 -5.44
CA ILE A 64 2.29 4.86 -6.74
C ILE A 64 2.71 6.09 -7.55
N ARG A 65 2.93 7.24 -6.90
CA ARG A 65 3.44 8.45 -7.58
C ARG A 65 4.82 8.22 -8.18
N GLU A 66 5.75 7.68 -7.39
CA GLU A 66 7.10 7.33 -7.84
C GLU A 66 7.07 6.28 -8.95
N HIS A 67 6.21 5.27 -8.83
CA HIS A 67 5.98 4.28 -9.88
C HIS A 67 5.54 4.93 -11.19
N LEU A 68 4.56 5.84 -11.17
CA LEU A 68 4.10 6.55 -12.36
C LEU A 68 5.23 7.38 -12.99
N MET A 69 6.01 8.10 -12.18
CA MET A 69 7.14 8.89 -12.69
C MET A 69 8.22 8.05 -13.39
N ILE A 70 8.51 6.86 -12.85
CA ILE A 70 9.62 6.02 -13.34
C ILE A 70 9.18 5.06 -14.45
N LYS A 71 7.96 4.53 -14.36
CA LYS A 71 7.47 3.46 -15.24
C LYS A 71 6.44 3.92 -16.28
N HIS A 72 5.80 5.06 -16.05
CA HIS A 72 4.81 5.66 -16.94
C HIS A 72 5.06 7.18 -17.11
N PRO A 73 6.28 7.59 -17.50
CA PRO A 73 6.66 8.99 -17.60
C PRO A 73 5.72 9.80 -18.51
N GLU A 74 5.17 9.18 -19.56
CA GLU A 74 4.21 9.78 -20.49
C GLU A 74 2.92 10.29 -19.79
N ILE A 75 2.55 9.67 -18.68
CA ILE A 75 1.40 10.06 -17.88
C ILE A 75 1.79 11.01 -16.75
N SER A 76 3.03 10.89 -16.23
CA SER A 76 3.54 11.80 -15.20
C SER A 76 3.53 13.26 -15.64
N VAL A 77 3.64 13.54 -16.94
CA VAL A 77 3.55 14.89 -17.52
C VAL A 77 2.12 15.47 -17.41
N ILE A 78 1.08 14.62 -17.51
CA ILE A 78 -0.32 15.03 -17.42
C ILE A 78 -0.73 15.26 -15.95
N VAL A 79 -0.08 14.56 -15.00
CA VAL A 79 -0.36 14.60 -13.55
C VAL A 79 -0.06 15.98 -12.91
N PHE A 80 0.72 16.85 -13.57
CA PHE A 80 0.87 18.25 -13.15
C PHE A 80 -0.33 19.14 -13.51
N LEU A 81 -1.17 18.70 -14.46
CA LEU A 81 -2.31 19.46 -14.97
C LEU A 81 -3.67 18.87 -14.57
N VAL A 82 -3.74 17.58 -14.20
CA VAL A 82 -4.97 16.93 -13.72
C VAL A 82 -4.72 16.23 -12.38
N ASP A 83 -5.64 16.38 -11.43
CA ASP A 83 -5.54 15.82 -10.07
C ASP A 83 -5.13 14.33 -10.11
N VAL A 84 -4.07 13.99 -9.36
CA VAL A 84 -3.46 12.64 -9.23
C VAL A 84 -4.52 11.54 -8.97
N SER A 85 -5.68 11.90 -8.40
CA SER A 85 -6.79 10.98 -8.17
C SER A 85 -7.39 10.40 -9.45
N THR A 86 -7.18 11.02 -10.62
CA THR A 86 -7.79 10.60 -11.91
C THR A 86 -7.13 9.34 -12.49
N VAL A 87 -5.81 9.18 -12.30
CA VAL A 87 -5.01 8.06 -12.83
C VAL A 87 -4.88 6.92 -11.81
N ILE A 88 -5.36 7.11 -10.58
CA ILE A 88 -5.28 6.09 -9.53
C ILE A 88 -6.68 5.58 -9.22
N ARG A 89 -6.96 4.33 -9.60
CA ARG A 89 -8.16 3.64 -9.11
C ARG A 89 -8.02 3.39 -7.61
N ARG A 90 -8.99 3.87 -6.84
CA ARG A 90 -9.13 3.61 -5.41
C ARG A 90 -10.04 2.39 -5.26
N LEU A 91 -9.48 1.23 -4.88
CA LEU A 91 -10.31 0.09 -4.53
C LEU A 91 -11.00 0.39 -3.19
N LYS A 92 -12.33 0.49 -3.22
CA LYS A 92 -13.17 0.56 -2.03
C LYS A 92 -13.40 -0.90 -1.63
N VAL A 93 -12.71 -1.35 -0.59
CA VAL A 93 -12.98 -2.68 -0.01
C VAL A 93 -14.38 -2.59 0.60
N ASN A 94 -15.38 -3.16 -0.08
CA ASN A 94 -16.75 -3.23 0.41
C ASN A 94 -16.73 -4.02 1.73
N LYS A 95 -17.32 -3.44 2.78
CA LYS A 95 -17.44 -4.04 4.12
C LYS A 95 -18.71 -4.90 4.25
N ASP A 96 -19.13 -5.56 3.16
CA ASP A 96 -20.37 -6.36 3.12
C ASP A 96 -20.11 -7.85 3.39
N TRP A 97 -19.25 -8.17 4.37
CA TRP A 97 -19.21 -9.51 4.97
C TRP A 97 -18.94 -9.42 6.47
N MET A 98 -19.89 -8.80 7.16
CA MET A 98 -20.34 -9.24 8.48
C MET A 98 -21.83 -9.48 8.29
N ILE A 99 -22.27 -10.73 8.07
CA ILE A 99 -23.41 -11.44 8.67
C ILE A 99 -23.54 -12.77 7.90
N THR A 100 -23.10 -13.87 8.52
CA THR A 100 -23.84 -15.13 8.75
C THR A 100 -22.97 -16.01 9.63
#